data_AF-A0A4D5RGP1-F1
#
_entry.id   AF-A0A4D5RGP1-F1
#
_cell.length_a   1.000
_cell.length_b   1.000
_cell.length_c   1.000
_cell.angle_alpha   90.00
_cell.angle_beta   90.00
_cell.angle_gamma   90.00
#
_symmetry.space_group_name_H-M   'P 1'
#
loop_
_entity.id
_entity.type
_entity.pdbx_description
1 polymer ?
#
loop_
_entity_poly.entity_id
_entity_poly.type
_entity_poly.pdbx_seq_one_letter_code
_entity_poly.pdbx_strand_id
1 'polypeptide(L)'
;MADFSRCFPALARQVVPLLVEIRQHVRSLKQDVDTVRLHVLQLEAASQQAEAPLPGPVALPSLLSDLPLRTLPDVQEAERLLADVSVRQALKVQLLGKGSKALQRCVQILVRLLLTNDLQRNYSLAGRQKKQAFKELRMGKILLAAVEEKTGQDSDSVEKAVGRYLAGAPARAKEAKERGNGNRALQDDSTDGTTVTFHFNAEPEVSRETRRRGSPAVALKMELPQVQSEAVSTGTELDGSSGSTAMTAVAIKTEPAEFVEEDEEPSSHLGSVTSEPE
;
A
#
# COMPACT_ATOMS: atom_id res chain seq x y z
N MET A 1 -67.56 -48.89 15.77
CA MET A 1 -66.76 -48.17 16.81
C MET A 1 -65.87 -49.11 17.63
N ALA A 2 -65.38 -50.25 17.11
CA ALA A 2 -64.61 -51.23 17.89
C ALA A 2 -63.12 -51.35 17.50
N ASP A 3 -62.68 -50.76 16.38
CA ASP A 3 -61.33 -50.99 15.85
C ASP A 3 -60.25 -50.03 16.39
N PHE A 4 -60.65 -48.85 16.89
CA PHE A 4 -59.71 -47.86 17.43
C PHE A 4 -58.99 -48.34 18.71
N SER A 5 -59.66 -49.16 19.52
CA SER A 5 -59.10 -49.61 20.82
C SER A 5 -58.02 -50.69 20.67
N ARG A 6 -57.95 -51.38 19.52
CA ARG A 6 -56.95 -52.43 19.25
C ARG A 6 -55.72 -51.92 18.49
N CYS A 7 -55.86 -50.84 17.70
CA CYS A 7 -54.75 -50.25 16.94
C CYS A 7 -53.83 -49.37 17.78
N PHE A 8 -54.34 -48.72 18.84
CA PHE A 8 -53.53 -47.86 19.72
C PHE A 8 -52.32 -48.57 20.37
N PRO A 9 -52.45 -49.77 20.96
CA PRO A 9 -51.29 -50.49 21.50
C PRO A 9 -50.31 -50.99 20.42
N ALA A 10 -50.78 -51.25 19.20
CA ALA A 10 -49.92 -51.64 18.08
C ALA A 10 -49.08 -50.44 17.57
N LEU A 11 -49.71 -49.27 17.41
CA LEU A 11 -49.03 -48.03 17.05
C LEU A 11 -48.03 -47.61 18.14
N ALA A 12 -48.41 -47.70 19.41
CA ALA A 12 -47.51 -47.38 20.53
C ALA A 12 -46.27 -48.29 20.56
N ARG A 13 -46.41 -49.58 20.26
CA ARG A 13 -45.29 -50.53 20.17
C ARG A 13 -44.30 -50.18 19.05
N GLN A 14 -44.75 -49.53 17.98
CA GLN A 14 -43.92 -49.14 16.85
C GLN A 14 -43.29 -47.75 17.03
N VAL A 15 -44.02 -46.80 17.60
CA VAL A 15 -43.59 -45.38 17.69
C VAL A 15 -42.69 -45.13 18.91
N VAL A 16 -42.91 -45.82 20.03
CA VAL A 16 -42.11 -45.59 21.26
C VAL A 16 -40.61 -45.87 21.06
N PRO A 17 -40.18 -46.98 20.43
CA PRO A 17 -38.76 -47.23 20.15
C PRO A 17 -38.12 -46.16 19.26
N LEU A 18 -38.83 -45.74 18.20
CA LEU A 18 -38.37 -44.67 17.32
C LEU A 18 -38.18 -43.35 18.07
N LEU A 19 -39.10 -43.02 18.99
CA LEU A 19 -38.99 -41.80 19.80
C LEU A 19 -37.78 -41.85 20.75
N VAL A 20 -37.45 -43.04 21.27
CA VAL A 20 -36.27 -43.26 22.12
C VAL A 20 -34.99 -43.11 21.30
N GLU A 21 -34.96 -43.67 20.09
CA GLU A 21 -33.84 -43.57 19.15
C GLU A 21 -33.59 -42.13 18.70
N ILE A 22 -34.65 -41.40 18.33
CA ILE A 22 -34.58 -39.96 18.01
C ILE A 22 -34.02 -39.16 19.19
N ARG A 23 -34.50 -39.43 20.41
CA ARG A 23 -33.97 -38.76 21.62
C ARG A 23 -32.51 -39.09 21.86
N GLN A 24 -32.07 -40.30 21.53
CA GLN A 24 -30.67 -40.69 21.63
C GLN A 24 -29.80 -39.99 20.60
N HIS A 25 -30.25 -39.90 19.35
CA HIS A 25 -29.57 -39.13 18.30
C HIS A 25 -29.47 -37.64 18.64
N VAL A 26 -30.54 -37.04 19.18
CA VAL A 26 -30.51 -35.64 19.61
C VAL A 26 -29.48 -35.43 20.74
N ARG A 27 -29.35 -36.38 21.67
CA ARG A 27 -28.31 -36.32 22.71
C ARG A 27 -26.90 -36.45 22.12
N SER A 28 -26.69 -37.37 21.18
CA SER A 28 -25.40 -37.56 20.49
C SER A 28 -25.01 -36.30 19.71
N LEU A 29 -25.92 -35.78 18.89
CA LEU A 29 -25.66 -34.58 18.08
C LEU A 29 -25.36 -33.37 18.96
N LYS A 30 -26.01 -33.26 20.11
CA LYS A 30 -25.70 -32.19 21.07
C LYS A 30 -24.26 -32.31 21.59
N GLN A 31 -23.79 -33.52 21.89
CA GLN A 31 -22.40 -33.74 22.32
C GLN A 31 -21.40 -33.40 21.22
N ASP A 32 -21.70 -33.75 19.97
CA ASP A 32 -20.85 -33.41 18.83
C ASP A 32 -20.78 -31.89 18.61
N VAL A 33 -21.92 -31.18 18.71
CA VAL A 33 -21.97 -29.72 18.64
C VAL A 33 -21.19 -29.06 19.77
N ASP A 34 -21.31 -29.57 21.01
CA ASP A 34 -20.55 -29.07 22.16
C ASP A 34 -19.03 -29.30 21.95
N THR A 35 -18.64 -30.43 21.34
CA THR A 35 -17.25 -30.76 20.99
C THR A 35 -16.70 -29.84 19.90
N VAL A 36 -17.46 -29.65 18.82
CA VAL A 36 -17.09 -28.72 17.73
C VAL A 36 -16.95 -27.30 18.27
N ARG A 37 -17.86 -26.88 19.15
CA ARG A 37 -17.78 -25.56 19.79
C ARG A 37 -16.51 -25.41 20.62
N LEU A 38 -16.09 -26.45 21.34
CA LEU A 38 -14.82 -26.43 22.09
C LEU A 38 -13.62 -26.31 21.14
N HIS A 39 -13.61 -27.07 20.04
CA HIS A 39 -12.55 -26.99 19.03
C HIS A 39 -12.51 -25.61 18.36
N VAL A 40 -13.66 -25.00 18.07
CA VAL A 40 -13.74 -23.63 17.55
C VAL A 40 -13.14 -22.65 18.54
N LEU A 41 -13.47 -22.74 19.83
CA LEU A 41 -12.87 -21.89 20.86
C LEU A 41 -11.35 -22.08 20.99
N GLN A 42 -10.87 -23.32 20.84
CA GLN A 42 -9.43 -23.62 20.83
C GLN A 42 -8.73 -23.09 19.59
N LEU A 43 -9.36 -23.20 18.41
CA LEU A 43 -8.86 -22.60 17.17
C LEU A 43 -8.87 -21.08 17.25
N GLU A 44 -9.89 -20.46 17.84
CA GLU A 44 -9.95 -19.03 18.11
C GLU A 44 -8.85 -18.60 19.09
N ALA A 45 -8.62 -19.35 20.17
CA ALA A 45 -7.54 -19.06 21.12
C ALA A 45 -6.15 -19.23 20.48
N ALA A 46 -5.95 -20.28 19.69
CA ALA A 46 -4.73 -20.49 18.92
C ALA A 46 -4.53 -19.41 17.85
N SER A 47 -5.62 -18.94 17.22
CA SER A 47 -5.60 -17.83 16.27
C SER A 47 -5.27 -16.51 16.97
N GLN A 48 -5.82 -16.24 18.16
CA GLN A 48 -5.51 -15.04 18.95
C GLN A 48 -4.08 -15.06 19.52
N GLN A 49 -3.50 -16.23 19.71
CA GLN A 49 -2.09 -16.39 20.09
C GLN A 49 -1.14 -16.32 18.89
N ALA A 50 -1.59 -16.71 17.69
CA ALA A 50 -0.83 -16.60 16.44
C ALA A 50 -0.95 -15.23 15.78
N GLU A 51 -2.04 -14.51 16.02
CA GLU A 51 -2.31 -13.18 15.52
C GLU A 51 -1.73 -12.17 16.51
N ALA A 52 -0.43 -11.91 16.35
CA ALA A 52 0.15 -10.66 16.82
C ALA A 52 -0.78 -9.50 16.41
N PRO A 53 -1.05 -8.51 17.29
CA PRO A 53 -2.10 -7.53 17.13
C PRO A 53 -2.19 -7.00 15.69
N LEU A 54 -3.38 -7.18 15.10
CA LEU A 54 -3.71 -6.59 13.80
C LEU A 54 -3.26 -5.13 13.81
N PRO A 55 -2.46 -4.72 12.82
CA PRO A 55 -2.09 -3.34 12.75
C PRO A 55 -3.34 -2.57 12.36
N GLY A 56 -3.69 -1.54 13.15
CA GLY A 56 -4.42 -0.40 12.58
C GLY A 56 -3.67 0.17 11.37
N PRO A 57 -4.09 1.29 10.78
CA PRO A 57 -3.29 1.97 9.76
C PRO A 57 -1.89 2.22 10.35
N VAL A 58 -0.91 1.36 10.03
CA VAL A 58 0.45 1.50 10.56
C VAL A 58 0.98 2.71 9.86
N ALA A 59 1.00 3.82 10.60
CA ALA A 59 1.68 5.01 10.15
C ALA A 59 3.11 4.60 9.79
N LEU A 60 3.53 4.94 8.57
CA LEU A 60 4.91 4.72 8.16
C LEU A 60 5.82 5.34 9.21
N PRO A 61 6.81 4.60 9.75
CA PRO A 61 7.81 5.16 10.64
C PRO A 61 8.38 6.44 10.06
N SER A 62 8.65 7.45 10.89
CA SER A 62 9.07 8.79 10.45
C SER A 62 10.25 8.73 9.46
N LEU A 63 11.19 7.82 9.67
CA LEU A 63 12.34 7.60 8.79
C LEU A 63 11.97 7.20 7.34
N LEU A 64 10.92 6.39 7.18
CA LEU A 64 10.42 5.95 5.87
C LEU A 64 9.42 6.96 5.29
N SER A 65 8.89 7.86 6.12
CA SER A 65 8.10 9.01 5.65
C SER A 65 9.00 10.11 5.08
N ASP A 66 10.16 10.35 5.70
CA ASP A 66 11.14 11.39 5.34
C ASP A 66 12.23 10.93 4.36
N LEU A 67 11.79 10.26 3.29
CA LEU A 67 12.64 9.85 2.18
C LEU A 67 13.16 11.07 1.37
N PRO A 68 14.42 11.08 0.86
CA PRO A 68 15.34 9.95 0.70
C PRO A 68 16.36 9.74 1.83
N LEU A 69 16.79 8.48 1.98
CA LEU A 69 17.84 8.09 2.94
C LEU A 69 19.19 8.70 2.55
N ARG A 70 19.90 9.23 3.56
CA ARG A 70 21.17 9.97 3.37
C ARG A 70 22.38 9.20 3.84
N THR A 71 22.25 8.41 4.91
CA THR A 71 23.38 7.71 5.52
C THR A 71 23.19 6.19 5.48
N LEU A 72 24.29 5.44 5.61
CA LEU A 72 24.25 3.97 5.67
C LEU A 72 23.54 3.43 6.93
N PRO A 73 23.71 4.03 8.13
CA PRO A 73 22.93 3.66 9.31
C PRO A 73 21.42 3.80 9.09
N ASP A 74 20.98 4.87 8.42
CA ASP A 74 19.55 5.05 8.11
C ASP A 74 19.02 3.91 7.23
N VAL A 75 19.83 3.42 6.28
CA VAL A 75 19.48 2.26 5.45
C VAL A 75 19.35 1.00 6.29
N GLN A 76 20.25 0.77 7.24
CA GLN A 76 20.18 -0.40 8.12
C GLN A 76 18.96 -0.35 9.06
N GLU A 77 18.65 0.81 9.62
CA GLU A 77 17.47 1.00 10.45
C GLU A 77 16.19 0.83 9.63
N ALA A 78 16.14 1.39 8.42
CA ALA A 78 15.05 1.16 7.48
C ALA A 78 14.88 -0.34 7.16
N GLU A 79 15.97 -1.09 6.94
CA GLU A 79 15.90 -2.55 6.74
C GLU A 79 15.39 -3.31 7.96
N ARG A 80 15.71 -2.85 9.18
CA ARG A 80 15.18 -3.38 10.43
C ARG A 80 13.67 -3.14 10.53
N LEU A 81 13.22 -1.92 10.26
CA LEU A 81 11.79 -1.55 10.29
C LEU A 81 10.99 -2.27 9.20
N LEU A 82 11.60 -2.51 8.04
CA LEU A 82 10.99 -3.29 6.96
C LEU A 82 10.94 -4.79 7.25
N ALA A 83 11.33 -5.23 8.46
CA ALA A 83 11.03 -6.57 8.92
C ALA A 83 9.53 -6.82 9.11
N ASP A 84 8.77 -5.79 9.43
CA ASP A 84 7.33 -5.90 9.58
C ASP A 84 6.62 -5.87 8.22
N VAL A 85 5.74 -6.86 7.99
CA VAL A 85 4.96 -6.99 6.74
C VAL A 85 4.16 -5.72 6.47
N SER A 86 3.54 -5.16 7.50
CA SER A 86 2.68 -3.97 7.43
C SER A 86 3.46 -2.73 7.00
N VAL A 87 4.67 -2.53 7.53
CA VAL A 87 5.55 -1.41 7.16
C VAL A 87 6.01 -1.55 5.71
N ARG A 88 6.32 -2.77 5.26
CA ARG A 88 6.65 -3.02 3.84
C ARG A 88 5.50 -2.64 2.92
N GLN A 89 4.27 -3.01 3.29
CA GLN A 89 3.10 -2.69 2.50
C GLN A 89 2.84 -1.18 2.45
N ALA A 90 3.00 -0.49 3.57
CA ALA A 90 2.85 0.96 3.63
C ALA A 90 3.89 1.68 2.75
N LEU A 91 5.14 1.23 2.77
CA LEU A 91 6.19 1.78 1.90
C LEU A 91 5.86 1.53 0.43
N LYS A 92 5.39 0.32 0.10
CA LYS A 92 4.95 -0.01 -1.26
C LYS A 92 3.89 0.97 -1.77
N VAL A 93 2.85 1.24 -0.97
CA VAL A 93 1.79 2.20 -1.31
C VAL A 93 2.36 3.60 -1.56
N GLN A 94 3.33 4.05 -0.74
CA GLN A 94 3.99 5.35 -0.93
C GLN A 94 4.78 5.42 -2.25
N LEU A 95 5.49 4.36 -2.62
CA LEU A 95 6.20 4.27 -3.90
C LEU A 95 5.22 4.27 -5.08
N LEU A 96 4.13 3.51 -4.99
CA LEU A 96 3.09 3.48 -6.01
C LEU A 96 2.47 4.87 -6.23
N GLY A 97 2.31 5.67 -5.18
CA GLY A 97 1.78 7.03 -5.29
C GLY A 97 2.67 8.03 -6.06
N LYS A 98 4.00 7.81 -6.09
CA LYS A 98 4.99 8.75 -6.66
C LYS A 98 5.57 8.30 -8.00
N GLY A 99 5.30 7.06 -8.44
CA GLY A 99 5.82 6.47 -9.67
C GLY A 99 5.19 7.01 -10.97
N SER A 100 5.86 6.77 -12.10
CA SER A 100 5.39 7.09 -13.46
C SER A 100 5.04 5.80 -14.22
N LYS A 101 4.20 5.88 -15.26
CA LYS A 101 3.89 4.73 -16.14
C LYS A 101 5.07 4.28 -17.00
N ALA A 102 5.95 5.22 -17.40
CA ALA A 102 7.14 4.89 -18.19
C ALA A 102 8.24 4.27 -17.33
N LEU A 103 8.78 3.11 -17.74
CA LEU A 103 9.75 2.30 -16.98
C LEU A 103 10.98 3.09 -16.51
N GLN A 104 11.73 3.68 -17.45
CA GLN A 104 12.98 4.40 -17.14
C GLN A 104 12.74 5.58 -16.20
N ARG A 105 11.63 6.31 -16.41
CA ARG A 105 11.26 7.46 -15.58
C ARG A 105 10.81 7.01 -14.19
N CYS A 106 10.05 5.92 -14.11
CA CYS A 106 9.60 5.32 -12.85
C CYS A 106 10.79 4.91 -11.98
N VAL A 107 11.72 4.13 -12.55
CA VAL A 107 12.96 3.72 -11.88
C VAL A 107 13.75 4.93 -11.36
N GLN A 108 13.93 5.95 -12.20
CA GLN A 108 14.65 7.16 -11.79
C GLN A 108 13.97 7.89 -10.61
N ILE A 109 12.65 8.00 -10.62
CA ILE A 109 11.91 8.67 -9.54
C ILE A 109 12.00 7.85 -8.26
N LEU A 110 11.68 6.57 -8.32
CA LEU A 110 11.60 5.72 -7.12
C LEU A 110 12.98 5.48 -6.48
N VAL A 111 14.02 5.27 -7.28
CA VAL A 111 15.38 5.09 -6.74
C VAL A 111 15.89 6.39 -6.09
N ARG A 112 15.59 7.56 -6.65
CA ARG A 112 15.95 8.86 -6.04
C ARG A 112 15.12 9.19 -4.80
N LEU A 113 13.89 8.69 -4.75
CA LEU A 113 13.04 8.80 -3.60
C LEU A 113 13.58 7.93 -2.47
N LEU A 114 14.07 6.72 -2.75
CA LEU A 114 14.60 5.83 -1.71
C LEU A 114 16.02 6.23 -1.24
N LEU A 115 16.93 6.50 -2.17
CA LEU A 115 18.35 6.72 -1.89
C LEU A 115 18.86 8.03 -2.50
N THR A 116 19.61 8.79 -1.71
CA THR A 116 20.40 9.93 -2.20
C THR A 116 21.43 9.52 -3.27
N ASN A 117 21.84 10.48 -4.11
CA ASN A 117 22.81 10.22 -5.18
C ASN A 117 24.16 9.69 -4.65
N ASP A 118 24.57 10.13 -3.45
CA ASP A 118 25.80 9.66 -2.80
C ASP A 118 25.70 8.18 -2.39
N LEU A 119 24.58 7.78 -1.77
CA LEU A 119 24.35 6.38 -1.41
C LEU A 119 24.24 5.47 -2.63
N GLN A 120 23.60 5.92 -3.71
CA GLN A 120 23.45 5.12 -4.95
C GLN A 120 24.79 4.60 -5.49
N ARG A 121 25.93 5.27 -5.19
CA ARG A 121 27.27 4.83 -5.63
C ARG A 121 27.74 3.55 -4.94
N ASN A 122 27.29 3.33 -3.71
CA ASN A 122 27.68 2.21 -2.84
C ASN A 122 26.90 0.93 -3.15
N TYR A 123 25.84 1.04 -3.94
CA TYR A 123 24.99 -0.08 -4.33
C TYR A 123 25.15 -0.44 -5.81
N SER A 124 24.95 -1.71 -6.08
CA SER A 124 24.70 -2.22 -7.43
C SER A 124 23.61 -3.27 -7.34
N LEU A 125 22.90 -3.55 -8.43
CA LEU A 125 21.78 -4.50 -8.38
C LEU A 125 22.18 -5.85 -7.76
N ALA A 126 23.30 -6.42 -8.20
CA ALA A 126 23.77 -7.75 -7.81
C ALA A 126 25.06 -7.76 -6.97
N GLY A 127 25.47 -6.63 -6.40
CA GLY A 127 26.69 -6.55 -5.56
C GLY A 127 28.02 -6.59 -6.34
N ARG A 128 28.02 -6.24 -7.63
CA ARG A 128 29.23 -6.20 -8.46
C ARG A 128 30.17 -5.08 -8.02
N GLN A 129 31.47 -5.21 -8.34
CA GLN A 129 32.49 -4.17 -8.12
C GLN A 129 32.64 -3.78 -6.63
N LYS A 130 32.58 -4.76 -5.72
CA LYS A 130 32.68 -4.55 -4.25
C LYS A 130 31.61 -3.61 -3.67
N LYS A 131 30.46 -3.51 -4.35
CA LYS A 131 29.30 -2.74 -3.91
C LYS A 131 28.30 -3.64 -3.20
N GLN A 132 27.45 -3.04 -2.38
CA GLN A 132 26.34 -3.76 -1.74
C GLN A 132 25.29 -4.18 -2.79
N ALA A 133 24.65 -5.32 -2.58
CA ALA A 133 23.62 -5.86 -3.48
C ALA A 133 22.25 -5.23 -3.17
N PHE A 134 21.76 -4.40 -4.08
CA PHE A 134 20.48 -3.72 -3.90
C PHE A 134 19.29 -4.68 -3.90
N LYS A 135 19.33 -5.76 -4.71
CA LYS A 135 18.25 -6.75 -4.78
C LYS A 135 18.09 -7.60 -3.51
N GLU A 136 19.14 -7.67 -2.69
CA GLU A 136 19.11 -8.46 -1.44
C GLU A 136 18.42 -7.70 -0.31
N LEU A 137 18.44 -6.37 -0.38
CA LEU A 137 17.73 -5.49 0.56
C LEU A 137 16.21 -5.65 0.46
N ARG A 138 15.53 -5.59 1.59
CA ARG A 138 14.06 -5.62 1.68
C ARG A 138 13.46 -4.44 0.94
N MET A 139 14.01 -3.24 1.11
CA MET A 139 13.58 -2.05 0.36
C MET A 139 13.80 -2.19 -1.15
N GLY A 140 14.86 -2.89 -1.56
CA GLY A 140 15.14 -3.16 -2.97
C GLY A 140 14.08 -4.06 -3.60
N LYS A 141 13.68 -5.13 -2.90
CA LYS A 141 12.59 -6.02 -3.32
C LYS A 141 11.26 -5.29 -3.43
N ILE A 142 10.94 -4.42 -2.46
CA ILE A 142 9.72 -3.61 -2.48
C ILE A 142 9.73 -2.64 -3.66
N LEU A 143 10.88 -2.01 -3.95
CA LEU A 143 11.02 -1.12 -5.11
C LEU A 143 10.83 -1.89 -6.43
N LEU A 144 11.44 -3.07 -6.58
CA LEU A 144 11.27 -3.89 -7.79
C LEU A 144 9.79 -4.23 -8.00
N ALA A 145 9.12 -4.75 -6.96
CA ALA A 145 7.70 -5.05 -7.00
C ALA A 145 6.82 -3.80 -7.30
N ALA A 146 7.18 -2.64 -6.75
CA ALA A 146 6.45 -1.40 -7.02
C ALA A 146 6.62 -0.91 -8.47
N VAL A 147 7.79 -1.09 -9.07
CA VAL A 147 8.04 -0.75 -10.47
C VAL A 147 7.30 -1.71 -11.40
N GLU A 148 7.36 -3.01 -11.14
CA GLU A 148 6.62 -4.04 -11.89
C GLU A 148 5.13 -3.72 -11.91
N GLU A 149 4.53 -3.45 -10.74
CA GLU A 149 3.11 -3.12 -10.62
C GLU A 149 2.74 -1.80 -11.32
N LYS A 150 3.60 -0.78 -11.28
CA LYS A 150 3.32 0.51 -11.93
C LYS A 150 3.47 0.49 -13.44
N THR A 151 4.38 -0.32 -13.94
CA THR A 151 4.79 -0.30 -15.36
C THR A 151 4.19 -1.47 -16.14
N GLY A 152 3.74 -2.51 -15.46
CA GLY A 152 3.25 -3.75 -16.08
C GLY A 152 4.32 -4.49 -16.87
N GLN A 153 5.59 -4.27 -16.54
CA GLN A 153 6.74 -4.91 -17.20
C GLN A 153 7.16 -6.18 -16.47
N ASP A 154 7.86 -7.05 -17.19
CA ASP A 154 8.46 -8.25 -16.61
C ASP A 154 9.58 -7.92 -15.63
N SER A 155 9.77 -8.80 -14.64
CA SER A 155 10.75 -8.63 -13.58
C SER A 155 12.18 -8.49 -14.11
N ASP A 156 12.55 -9.24 -15.15
CA ASP A 156 13.88 -9.16 -15.78
C ASP A 156 14.16 -7.79 -16.43
N SER A 157 13.18 -7.22 -17.13
CA SER A 157 13.28 -5.88 -17.72
C SER A 157 13.38 -4.80 -16.65
N VAL A 158 12.62 -4.94 -15.56
CA VAL A 158 12.67 -4.02 -14.41
C VAL A 158 14.03 -4.09 -13.73
N GLU A 159 14.52 -5.29 -13.45
CA GLU A 159 15.86 -5.51 -12.88
C GLU A 159 16.95 -4.92 -13.76
N LYS A 160 16.93 -5.21 -15.07
CA LYS A 160 17.90 -4.64 -16.03
C LYS A 160 17.86 -3.11 -16.03
N ALA A 161 16.67 -2.50 -15.99
CA ALA A 161 16.51 -1.05 -15.94
C ALA A 161 17.08 -0.45 -14.64
N VAL A 162 16.77 -1.04 -13.48
CA VAL A 162 17.31 -0.62 -12.18
C VAL A 162 18.83 -0.79 -12.14
N GLY A 163 19.34 -1.92 -12.65
CA GLY A 163 20.77 -2.19 -12.73
C GLY A 163 21.52 -1.19 -13.60
N ARG A 164 21.02 -0.87 -14.80
CA ARG A 164 21.57 0.19 -15.67
C ARG A 164 21.54 1.55 -14.98
N TYR A 165 20.45 1.87 -14.29
CA TYR A 165 20.34 3.12 -13.56
C TYR A 165 21.38 3.24 -12.44
N LEU A 166 21.56 2.22 -11.61
CA LEU A 166 22.56 2.24 -10.52
C LEU A 166 24.00 2.21 -11.06
N ALA A 167 24.27 1.53 -12.17
CA ALA A 167 25.58 1.52 -12.81
C ALA A 167 26.03 2.94 -13.23
N GLY A 168 25.09 3.79 -13.65
CA GLY A 168 25.35 5.19 -13.99
C GLY A 168 25.48 6.15 -12.80
N ALA A 169 25.32 5.69 -11.55
CA ALA A 169 25.38 6.56 -10.37
C ALA A 169 26.71 7.32 -10.20
N PRO A 170 27.90 6.71 -10.42
CA PRO A 170 29.17 7.42 -10.32
C PRO A 170 29.32 8.55 -11.36
N ALA A 171 28.89 8.31 -12.60
CA ALA A 171 28.93 9.32 -13.66
C ALA A 171 28.01 10.50 -13.32
N ARG A 172 26.78 10.23 -12.87
CA ARG A 172 25.84 11.28 -12.43
C ARG A 172 26.38 12.11 -11.27
N ALA A 173 27.07 11.48 -10.31
CA ALA A 173 27.67 12.19 -9.19
C ALA A 173 28.83 13.10 -9.63
N LYS A 174 29.67 12.63 -10.57
CA LYS A 174 30.74 13.45 -11.16
C LYS A 174 30.17 14.69 -11.87
N GLU A 175 29.19 14.50 -12.75
CA GLU A 175 28.56 15.62 -13.44
C GLU A 175 27.84 16.59 -12.49
N ALA A 176 27.20 16.09 -11.42
CA ALA A 176 26.56 16.94 -10.42
C ALA A 176 27.58 17.81 -9.67
N LYS A 177 28.75 17.24 -9.35
CA LYS A 177 29.85 17.98 -8.73
C LYS A 177 30.43 19.04 -9.69
N GLU A 178 30.61 18.71 -10.96
CA GLU A 178 31.09 19.65 -11.98
C GLU A 178 30.11 20.81 -12.19
N ARG A 179 28.80 20.53 -12.29
CA ARG A 179 27.76 21.57 -12.38
C ARG A 179 27.68 22.44 -11.12
N GLY A 180 27.79 21.83 -9.94
CA GLY A 180 27.82 22.57 -8.66
C GLY A 180 29.06 23.46 -8.50
N ASN A 181 30.21 23.01 -9.00
CA ASN A 181 31.45 23.80 -8.97
C ASN A 181 31.44 24.94 -9.99
N GLY A 182 30.87 24.72 -11.18
CA GLY A 182 30.70 25.76 -12.21
C GLY A 182 29.82 26.92 -11.75
N ASN A 183 28.77 26.64 -10.96
CA ASN A 183 27.93 27.70 -10.37
C ASN A 183 28.62 28.48 -9.25
N ARG A 184 29.61 27.89 -8.57
CA ARG A 184 30.39 28.57 -7.53
C ARG A 184 31.51 29.45 -8.12
N ALA A 185 32.04 29.07 -9.29
CA ALA A 185 33.08 29.81 -10.00
C ALA A 185 32.60 31.13 -10.65
N LEU A 186 31.28 31.38 -10.71
CA LEU A 186 30.70 32.62 -11.25
C LEU A 186 30.33 33.66 -10.16
N GLN A 187 30.66 33.41 -8.89
CA GLN A 187 30.32 34.31 -7.77
C GLN A 187 31.53 35.02 -7.14
N ASP A 188 32.71 35.01 -7.77
CA ASP A 188 33.93 35.58 -7.18
C ASP A 188 34.67 36.53 -8.13
N ASP A 189 33.95 37.48 -8.73
CA ASP A 189 34.54 38.61 -9.49
C ASP A 189 33.73 39.90 -9.36
N SER A 190 33.22 40.21 -8.16
CA SER A 190 32.70 41.56 -7.88
C SER A 190 32.86 41.95 -6.42
N THR A 191 34.09 42.27 -6.04
CA THR A 191 34.36 43.17 -4.92
C THR A 191 35.26 44.30 -5.43
N ASP A 192 34.62 45.33 -6.00
CA ASP A 192 35.16 46.67 -5.95
C ASP A 192 34.19 47.53 -5.13
N GLY A 193 34.76 48.23 -4.14
CA GLY A 193 34.02 48.78 -3.02
C GLY A 193 33.13 49.95 -3.41
N THR A 194 31.83 49.85 -3.16
CA THR A 194 31.02 51.03 -2.88
C THR A 194 29.98 50.66 -1.83
N THR A 195 30.36 50.78 -0.57
CA THR A 195 29.43 50.79 0.56
C THR A 195 28.60 52.08 0.46
N VAL A 196 27.40 51.99 -0.13
CA VAL A 196 26.41 53.07 -0.06
C VAL A 196 25.68 52.94 1.28
N THR A 197 25.99 53.84 2.20
CA THR A 197 25.34 53.96 3.50
C THR A 197 23.97 54.59 3.31
N PHE A 198 22.89 53.81 3.45
CA PHE A 198 21.53 54.35 3.47
C PHE A 198 21.19 54.80 4.89
N HIS A 199 21.16 56.11 5.10
CA HIS A 199 20.62 56.72 6.31
C HIS A 199 19.10 56.74 6.24
N PHE A 200 18.44 55.96 7.09
CA PHE A 200 16.99 56.04 7.32
C PHE A 200 16.75 57.08 8.42
N ASN A 201 16.18 58.23 8.07
CA ASN A 201 15.71 59.22 9.03
C ASN A 201 14.20 59.09 9.16
N ALA A 202 13.72 58.79 10.37
CA ALA A 202 12.30 58.69 10.68
C ALA A 202 11.69 60.10 10.84
N GLU A 203 10.57 60.30 10.12
CA GLU A 203 9.43 61.22 10.22
C GLU A 203 9.35 62.29 11.34
N PRO A 204 8.70 63.46 11.11
CA PRO A 204 7.22 63.47 11.01
C PRO A 204 6.51 64.54 10.14
N GLU A 205 5.31 64.15 9.67
CA GLU A 205 4.04 64.90 9.58
C GLU A 205 3.81 66.08 8.60
N VAL A 206 2.51 66.25 8.29
CA VAL A 206 1.78 67.40 7.69
C VAL A 206 1.44 67.36 6.18
N SER A 207 0.22 66.86 5.91
CA SER A 207 -0.92 67.56 5.28
C SER A 207 -0.70 68.56 4.11
N ARG A 208 -1.28 68.27 2.93
CA ARG A 208 -2.25 69.10 2.16
C ARG A 208 -2.28 68.78 0.64
N GLU A 209 -3.31 68.05 0.25
CA GLU A 209 -4.33 68.33 -0.79
C GLU A 209 -4.05 69.17 -2.07
N THR A 210 -4.72 68.72 -3.15
CA THR A 210 -5.04 69.29 -4.48
C THR A 210 -3.98 69.26 -5.59
N ARG A 211 -4.24 68.46 -6.65
CA ARG A 211 -5.05 68.92 -7.80
C ARG A 211 -5.01 67.92 -8.97
N ARG A 212 -6.17 67.28 -9.20
CA ARG A 212 -6.80 66.92 -10.48
C ARG A 212 -5.91 66.52 -11.68
N ARG A 213 -6.07 65.28 -12.14
CA ARG A 213 -6.64 64.95 -13.47
C ARG A 213 -7.02 63.47 -13.59
N GLY A 214 -8.30 63.23 -13.88
CA GLY A 214 -8.79 62.17 -14.79
C GLY A 214 -8.73 60.70 -14.36
N SER A 215 -9.78 60.24 -13.66
CA SER A 215 -10.24 58.84 -13.56
C SER A 215 -10.72 58.28 -14.92
N PRO A 216 -10.98 56.94 -15.11
CA PRO A 216 -11.29 55.96 -14.08
C PRO A 216 -10.64 54.56 -14.17
N ALA A 217 -10.36 54.02 -12.98
CA ALA A 217 -10.17 52.60 -12.71
C ALA A 217 -11.54 51.93 -12.50
N VAL A 218 -11.75 50.78 -13.11
CA VAL A 218 -12.94 49.94 -12.92
C VAL A 218 -12.71 49.03 -11.73
N ALA A 219 -13.68 49.08 -10.82
CA ALA A 219 -13.77 48.33 -9.59
C ALA A 219 -14.01 46.83 -9.83
N LEU A 220 -13.27 45.98 -9.12
CA LEU A 220 -13.74 44.66 -8.72
C LEU A 220 -13.61 44.56 -7.20
N LYS A 221 -14.75 44.82 -6.56
CA LYS A 221 -15.04 44.56 -5.16
C LYS A 221 -15.64 43.16 -5.12
N MET A 222 -15.17 42.29 -4.22
CA MET A 222 -16.03 41.60 -3.25
C MET A 222 -15.20 40.59 -2.43
N GLU A 223 -14.80 40.94 -1.20
CA GLU A 223 -15.48 40.72 0.10
C GLU A 223 -15.42 39.24 0.57
N LEU A 224 -14.53 38.97 1.55
CA LEU A 224 -14.53 37.76 2.39
C LEU A 224 -15.66 37.84 3.43
N PRO A 225 -16.22 36.70 3.91
CA PRO A 225 -16.85 36.67 5.22
C PRO A 225 -16.09 35.83 6.25
N GLN A 226 -16.04 36.41 7.45
CA GLN A 226 -15.53 35.90 8.71
C GLN A 226 -16.47 34.86 9.36
N VAL A 227 -15.85 34.01 10.17
CA VAL A 227 -16.41 33.13 11.19
C VAL A 227 -17.17 33.92 12.26
N GLN A 228 -18.39 33.53 12.62
CA GLN A 228 -18.96 33.72 13.97
C GLN A 228 -19.90 32.55 14.34
N SER A 229 -19.71 32.09 15.56
CA SER A 229 -20.44 31.09 16.35
C SER A 229 -21.67 31.69 17.04
N GLU A 230 -22.76 30.91 17.18
CA GLU A 230 -23.45 30.59 18.46
C GLU A 230 -24.90 30.08 18.31
N ALA A 231 -25.22 29.16 19.23
CA ALA A 231 -26.50 28.90 19.92
C ALA A 231 -27.73 28.28 19.20
N VAL A 232 -27.99 27.01 19.57
CA VAL A 232 -29.21 26.49 20.25
C VAL A 232 -30.58 27.02 19.79
N SER A 233 -31.49 26.13 19.34
CA SER A 233 -32.64 25.64 20.14
C SER A 233 -33.58 24.70 19.36
N THR A 234 -33.78 23.50 19.94
CA THR A 234 -35.04 22.72 20.11
C THR A 234 -36.03 22.50 18.98
N GLY A 235 -36.39 21.21 18.76
CA GLY A 235 -37.75 20.81 18.41
C GLY A 235 -37.90 19.44 17.72
N THR A 236 -38.27 18.41 18.52
CA THR A 236 -39.22 17.31 18.19
C THR A 236 -39.08 16.57 16.85
N GLU A 237 -38.54 15.34 16.83
CA GLU A 237 -39.28 14.08 16.99
C GLU A 237 -40.47 13.96 16.03
N LEU A 238 -40.34 13.20 14.92
CA LEU A 238 -41.39 12.35 14.34
C LEU A 238 -40.77 11.29 13.40
N ASP A 239 -41.31 10.09 13.58
CA ASP A 239 -41.16 8.78 12.93
C ASP A 239 -41.20 8.76 11.38
N GLY A 240 -40.65 7.71 10.77
CA GLY A 240 -40.77 7.49 9.33
C GLY A 240 -39.78 6.51 8.70
N SER A 241 -39.81 5.27 9.14
CA SER A 241 -39.25 4.11 8.42
C SER A 241 -39.71 4.06 6.95
N SER A 242 -38.78 3.92 6.00
CA SER A 242 -39.03 3.14 4.78
C SER A 242 -37.73 2.64 4.18
N GLY A 243 -37.60 1.31 4.11
CA GLY A 243 -36.45 0.64 3.54
C GLY A 243 -36.34 0.82 2.03
N SER A 244 -35.10 0.91 1.56
CA SER A 244 -34.75 0.51 0.20
C SER A 244 -33.40 -0.22 0.23
N THR A 245 -33.44 -1.50 0.59
CA THR A 245 -32.34 -2.42 0.34
C THR A 245 -32.26 -2.63 -1.18
N ALA A 246 -31.38 -1.88 -1.83
CA ALA A 246 -31.06 -2.07 -3.24
C ALA A 246 -30.32 -3.41 -3.41
N MET A 247 -31.04 -4.47 -3.77
CA MET A 247 -30.43 -5.72 -4.20
C MET A 247 -29.75 -5.49 -5.56
N THR A 248 -28.43 -5.56 -5.56
CA THR A 248 -27.64 -5.55 -6.80
C THR A 248 -27.63 -6.98 -7.35
N ALA A 249 -28.31 -7.20 -8.48
CA ALA A 249 -28.36 -8.50 -9.14
C ALA A 249 -27.00 -8.79 -9.83
N VAL A 250 -26.25 -9.75 -9.30
CA VAL A 250 -25.04 -10.28 -9.95
C VAL A 250 -25.48 -11.36 -10.93
N ALA A 251 -25.42 -11.05 -12.22
CA ALA A 251 -25.58 -12.02 -13.29
C ALA A 251 -24.35 -12.93 -13.36
N ILE A 252 -24.45 -14.12 -12.77
CA ILE A 252 -23.44 -15.18 -12.94
C ILE A 252 -23.75 -15.84 -14.28
N LYS A 253 -22.95 -15.57 -15.31
CA LYS A 253 -22.95 -16.37 -16.54
C LYS A 253 -22.30 -17.71 -16.21
N THR A 254 -23.10 -18.66 -15.74
CA THR A 254 -22.74 -20.08 -15.73
C THR A 254 -22.90 -20.63 -17.14
N GLU A 255 -21.78 -20.94 -17.78
CA GLU A 255 -21.68 -21.79 -18.96
C GLU A 255 -21.55 -23.26 -18.49
N PRO A 256 -22.27 -24.22 -19.07
CA PRO A 256 -22.20 -25.61 -18.64
C PRO A 256 -20.86 -26.24 -19.05
N ALA A 257 -20.23 -26.93 -18.09
CA ALA A 257 -19.08 -27.77 -18.35
C ALA A 257 -19.51 -28.94 -19.26
N GLU A 258 -19.04 -28.96 -20.50
CA GLU A 258 -19.07 -30.16 -21.32
C GLU A 258 -17.99 -31.13 -20.81
N PHE A 259 -18.48 -32.28 -20.37
CA PHE A 259 -17.72 -33.43 -19.91
C PHE A 259 -17.08 -34.11 -21.13
N VAL A 260 -15.75 -34.19 -21.17
CA VAL A 260 -15.03 -35.06 -22.10
C VAL A 260 -14.29 -36.08 -21.24
N GLU A 261 -14.80 -37.32 -21.22
CA GLU A 261 -13.98 -38.49 -20.87
C GLU A 261 -12.98 -38.70 -21.99
N GLU A 262 -11.69 -38.60 -21.69
CA GLU A 262 -10.67 -39.31 -22.46
C GLU A 262 -9.73 -40.04 -21.50
N ASP A 263 -9.92 -41.34 -21.51
CA ASP A 263 -9.04 -42.42 -21.07
C ASP A 263 -7.79 -42.42 -21.96
N GLU A 264 -6.58 -42.44 -21.39
CA GLU A 264 -5.47 -43.35 -21.77
C GLU A 264 -4.17 -43.06 -21.00
N GLU A 265 -3.45 -44.15 -20.73
CA GLU A 265 -2.26 -44.30 -19.89
C GLU A 265 -1.08 -43.37 -20.21
N PRO A 266 -0.20 -43.09 -19.22
CA PRO A 266 1.10 -42.48 -19.50
C PRO A 266 2.06 -43.51 -20.11
N SER A 267 2.12 -43.55 -21.44
CA SER A 267 3.19 -44.20 -22.20
C SER A 267 4.54 -43.51 -21.94
N SER A 268 5.43 -44.23 -21.27
CA SER A 268 6.80 -43.81 -20.98
C SER A 268 7.74 -44.12 -22.17
N HIS A 269 8.12 -43.09 -22.92
CA HIS A 269 9.12 -43.11 -23.98
C HIS A 269 9.62 -41.66 -24.17
N LEU A 270 10.89 -41.25 -24.23
CA LEU A 270 12.22 -41.83 -24.36
C LEU A 270 13.21 -40.77 -23.83
N GLY A 271 14.36 -41.15 -23.28
CA GLY A 271 15.59 -40.98 -24.07
C GLY A 271 16.83 -41.00 -23.19
N SER A 272 17.45 -42.18 -23.10
CA SER A 272 18.83 -42.33 -22.65
C SER A 272 19.75 -41.78 -23.74
N VAL A 273 20.49 -40.71 -23.44
CA VAL A 273 21.56 -40.23 -24.30
C VAL A 273 22.81 -41.04 -23.97
N THR A 274 23.22 -41.89 -24.89
CA THR A 274 24.51 -42.57 -24.88
C THR A 274 25.59 -41.57 -25.27
N SER A 275 26.63 -41.43 -24.45
CA SER A 275 27.92 -40.87 -24.85
C SER A 275 28.98 -41.94 -24.64
N GLU A 276 29.57 -42.32 -25.77
CA GLU A 276 30.62 -43.30 -25.99
C GLU A 276 31.99 -42.73 -25.56
N PRO A 277 32.90 -43.56 -25.02
CA PRO A 277 34.32 -43.24 -25.01
C PRO A 277 35.17 -44.32 -25.68
N GLU A 278 35.90 -43.97 -26.74
CA GLU A 278 37.33 -44.29 -26.94
C GLU A 278 37.96 -43.40 -28.02
#